data_AF-A0A9D5RI79-F1
#
_entry.id   AF-A0A9D5RI79-F1
#
_cell.length_a   1.000
_cell.length_b   1.000
_cell.length_c   1.000
_cell.angle_alpha   90.00
_cell.angle_beta   90.00
_cell.angle_gamma   90.00
#
_symmetry.space_group_name_H-M   'P 1'
#
loop_
_entity.id
_entity.type
_entity.pdbx_description
1 polymer ?
#
loop_
_entity_poly.entity_id
_entity_poly.type
_entity_poly.pdbx_seq_one_letter_code
_entity_poly.pdbx_strand_id
1 'polypeptide(L)'
;MKYEAISKYSSTFSVRKMCKVLELDSSNYYRWKRAEEKRKQKISDELKLVKQVEKVFNDSDKTYGYRAMQSALKNEGIVISEYKIRRIMRENMIIS
;
A
#
# COMPACT_ATOMS: atom_id res chain seq x y z
N MET A 1 -15.28 -7.18 -10.62
CA MET A 1 -16.41 -7.64 -9.74
C MET A 1 -17.60 -6.67 -9.82
N LYS A 2 -18.81 -7.03 -9.33
CA LYS A 2 -20.03 -6.17 -9.43
C LYS A 2 -19.84 -4.75 -8.86
N TYR A 3 -19.26 -4.60 -7.67
CA TYR A 3 -19.06 -3.28 -7.04
C TYR A 3 -18.02 -2.41 -7.74
N GLU A 4 -17.05 -3.02 -8.41
CA GLU A 4 -16.04 -2.32 -9.20
C GLU A 4 -16.65 -1.66 -10.44
N ALA A 5 -17.57 -2.36 -11.11
CA ALA A 5 -18.36 -1.79 -12.20
C ALA A 5 -19.24 -0.62 -11.70
N ILE A 6 -19.91 -0.78 -10.55
CA ILE A 6 -20.69 0.31 -9.92
C ILE A 6 -19.80 1.51 -9.59
N SER A 7 -18.60 1.27 -9.06
CA SER A 7 -17.64 2.34 -8.75
C SER A 7 -17.20 3.08 -10.01
N LYS A 8 -16.93 2.36 -11.10
CA LYS A 8 -16.51 2.94 -12.39
C LYS A 8 -17.54 3.92 -12.94
N TYR A 9 -18.83 3.62 -12.78
CA TYR A 9 -19.93 4.45 -13.29
C TYR A 9 -20.58 5.35 -12.24
N SER A 10 -20.05 5.39 -11.00
CA SER A 10 -20.64 6.13 -9.88
C SER A 10 -20.65 7.65 -10.04
N SER A 11 -19.83 8.20 -10.95
CA SER A 11 -19.83 9.62 -11.34
C SER A 11 -20.95 9.99 -12.30
N THR A 12 -21.48 9.01 -13.05
CA THR A 12 -22.47 9.22 -14.10
C THR A 12 -23.86 8.77 -13.66
N PHE A 13 -23.95 7.68 -12.89
CA PHE A 13 -25.20 7.12 -12.41
C PHE A 13 -25.26 7.03 -10.89
N SER A 14 -26.47 7.13 -10.34
CA SER A 14 -26.69 6.95 -8.90
C SER A 14 -26.36 5.51 -8.47
N VAL A 15 -25.43 5.39 -7.50
CA VAL A 15 -25.07 4.12 -6.87
C VAL A 15 -26.31 3.36 -6.37
N ARG A 16 -27.25 4.04 -5.69
CA ARG A 16 -28.47 3.41 -5.19
C ARG A 16 -29.32 2.82 -6.32
N LYS A 17 -29.44 3.53 -7.45
CA LYS A 17 -30.19 3.03 -8.63
C LYS A 17 -29.49 1.81 -9.24
N MET A 18 -28.17 1.87 -9.42
CA MET A 18 -27.40 0.74 -9.94
C MET A 18 -27.49 -0.47 -9.01
N CYS A 19 -27.35 -0.29 -7.70
CA CYS A 19 -27.53 -1.37 -6.73
C CYS A 19 -28.94 -1.96 -6.79
N LYS A 20 -29.98 -1.13 -6.93
CA LYS A 20 -31.37 -1.60 -7.06
C LYS A 20 -31.57 -2.46 -8.32
N VAL A 21 -31.08 -2.01 -9.48
CA VAL A 21 -31.19 -2.76 -10.75
C VAL A 21 -30.41 -4.07 -10.72
N LEU A 22 -29.28 -4.10 -9.99
CA LEU A 22 -28.43 -5.27 -9.85
C LEU A 22 -28.81 -6.17 -8.67
N GLU A 23 -29.90 -5.86 -7.96
CA GLU A 23 -30.38 -6.57 -6.76
C GLU A 23 -29.31 -6.68 -5.66
N LEU A 24 -28.56 -5.59 -5.45
CA LEU A 24 -27.51 -5.48 -4.44
C LEU A 24 -27.91 -4.52 -3.33
N ASP A 25 -27.41 -4.78 -2.12
CA ASP A 25 -27.50 -3.82 -1.03
C ASP A 25 -26.48 -2.68 -1.22
N SER A 26 -26.98 -1.45 -1.30
CA SER A 26 -26.14 -0.25 -1.41
C SER A 26 -25.19 -0.04 -0.23
N SER A 27 -25.55 -0.50 0.97
CA SER A 27 -24.70 -0.43 2.16
C SER A 27 -23.44 -1.29 1.99
N ASN A 28 -23.56 -2.46 1.35
CA ASN A 28 -22.43 -3.33 1.04
C ASN A 28 -21.48 -2.70 0.04
N TYR A 29 -21.99 -1.96 -0.95
CA TYR A 29 -21.14 -1.18 -1.86
C TYR A 29 -20.25 -0.18 -1.09
N TYR A 30 -20.81 0.60 -0.18
CA TYR A 30 -20.01 1.58 0.58
C TYR A 30 -19.04 0.92 1.56
N ARG A 31 -19.39 -0.24 2.15
CA ARG A 31 -18.46 -1.05 2.94
C ARG A 31 -17.28 -1.53 2.09
N TRP A 32 -17.56 -2.08 0.92
CA TRP A 32 -16.55 -2.50 -0.05
C TRP A 32 -15.66 -1.32 -0.49
N LYS A 33 -16.26 -0.16 -0.80
CA LYS A 33 -15.52 1.03 -1.24
C LYS A 33 -14.52 1.51 -0.18
N ARG A 34 -14.94 1.59 1.09
CA ARG A 34 -14.04 1.96 2.20
C ARG A 34 -12.91 0.95 2.41
N ALA A 35 -13.21 -0.34 2.30
CA ALA A 35 -12.19 -1.38 2.39
C ALA A 35 -11.17 -1.27 1.24
N GLU A 36 -11.65 -0.97 0.03
CA GLU A 36 -10.83 -0.79 -1.15
C GLU A 36 -9.94 0.47 -1.05
N GLU A 37 -10.48 1.59 -0.56
CA GLU A 37 -9.70 2.81 -0.27
C GLU A 37 -8.62 2.55 0.77
N LYS A 38 -8.95 1.84 1.86
CA LYS A 38 -7.97 1.45 2.89
C LYS A 38 -6.88 0.54 2.33
N ARG A 39 -7.24 -0.40 1.43
CA ARG A 39 -6.29 -1.28 0.75
C ARG A 39 -5.33 -0.48 -0.13
N LYS A 40 -5.84 0.46 -0.93
CA LYS A 40 -5.04 1.36 -1.76
C LYS A 40 -4.10 2.24 -0.93
N GLN A 41 -4.59 2.79 0.18
CA GLN A 41 -3.78 3.57 1.10
C GLN A 41 -2.62 2.74 1.66
N LYS A 42 -2.91 1.53 2.15
CA LYS A 42 -1.88 0.62 2.67
C LYS A 42 -0.81 0.28 1.62
N ILE A 43 -1.20 0.06 0.37
CA ILE A 43 -0.26 -0.19 -0.73
C ILE A 43 0.61 1.05 -0.99
N SER A 44 0.00 2.24 -1.02
CA SER A 44 0.72 3.52 -1.20
C SER A 44 1.75 3.75 -0.09
N ASP A 45 1.37 3.52 1.16
CA ASP A 45 2.27 3.67 2.31
C ASP A 45 3.41 2.64 2.29
N GLU A 46 3.13 1.41 1.87
CA GLU A 46 4.17 0.40 1.68
C GLU A 46 5.15 0.79 0.57
N LEU A 47 4.67 1.28 -0.58
CA LEU A 47 5.52 1.76 -1.67
C LEU A 47 6.38 2.95 -1.27
N LYS A 48 5.84 3.88 -0.48
CA LYS A 48 6.62 4.99 0.08
C LYS A 48 7.74 4.49 0.98
N LEU A 49 7.43 3.52 1.84
CA LEU A 49 8.43 2.92 2.73
C LEU A 49 9.53 2.22 1.93
N VAL A 50 9.18 1.44 0.91
CA VAL A 50 10.16 0.80 0.01
C VAL A 50 11.11 1.85 -0.58
N LYS A 51 10.57 2.94 -1.12
CA LYS A 51 11.39 4.03 -1.69
C LYS A 51 12.33 4.67 -0.68
N GLN A 52 11.91 4.83 0.58
CA GLN A 52 12.77 5.35 1.64
C GLN A 52 13.91 4.37 1.95
N VAL A 53 13.61 3.07 2.04
CA VAL A 53 14.62 2.03 2.24
C VAL A 53 15.62 1.99 1.08
N GLU A 54 15.13 2.06 -0.17
CA GLU A 54 15.99 2.12 -1.35
C GLU A 54 16.88 3.36 -1.36
N LYS A 55 16.33 4.52 -0.98
CA LYS A 55 17.09 5.76 -0.88
C LYS A 55 18.24 5.61 0.11
N VAL A 56 17.96 5.21 1.36
CA VAL A 56 18.99 5.03 2.39
C VAL A 56 20.04 4.00 1.98
N PHE A 57 19.64 2.94 1.28
CA PHE A 57 20.59 1.96 0.79
C PHE A 57 21.50 2.53 -0.31
N ASN A 58 20.94 3.28 -1.26
CA ASN A 58 21.72 3.92 -2.31
C ASN A 58 22.65 5.01 -1.75
N ASP A 59 22.19 5.79 -0.77
CA ASP A 59 22.99 6.81 -0.09
C ASP A 59 24.14 6.19 0.74
N SER A 60 24.04 4.90 1.06
CA SER A 60 25.09 4.10 1.71
C SER A 60 26.07 3.42 0.75
N ASP A 61 26.08 3.83 -0.53
CA ASP A 61 26.83 3.16 -1.61
C ASP A 61 26.50 1.66 -1.71
N LYS A 62 25.28 1.27 -1.33
CA LYS A 62 24.80 -0.12 -1.33
C LYS A 62 25.59 -1.07 -0.43
N THR A 63 26.27 -0.54 0.59
CA THR A 63 27.10 -1.33 1.51
C THR A 63 26.34 -1.79 2.76
N TYR A 64 25.22 -1.14 3.09
CA TYR A 64 24.50 -1.42 4.32
C TYR A 64 23.76 -2.76 4.28
N GLY A 65 24.17 -3.67 5.15
CA GLY A 65 23.34 -4.80 5.56
C GLY A 65 22.17 -4.35 6.44
N TYR A 66 21.24 -5.28 6.71
CA TYR A 66 19.97 -4.97 7.39
C TYR A 66 20.12 -4.28 8.77
N ARG A 67 21.20 -4.54 9.53
CA ARG A 67 21.45 -3.91 10.83
C ARG A 67 21.82 -2.43 10.67
N ALA A 68 22.71 -2.14 9.73
CA ALA A 68 23.11 -0.77 9.41
C ALA A 68 21.92 0.02 8.85
N MET A 69 21.12 -0.61 7.98
CA MET A 69 19.86 -0.04 7.50
C MET A 69 18.90 0.31 8.62
N GLN A 70 18.73 -0.56 9.62
CA GLN A 70 17.84 -0.30 10.74
C GLN A 70 18.25 0.94 11.53
N SER A 71 19.54 1.09 11.80
CA SER A 71 20.08 2.28 12.45
C SER A 71 19.93 3.54 11.59
N ALA A 72 20.24 3.45 10.30
CA ALA A 72 20.14 4.57 9.37
C ALA A 72 18.69 5.05 9.20
N LEU A 73 17.74 4.14 8.99
CA LEU A 73 16.31 4.46 8.91
C LEU A 73 15.79 5.05 10.22
N LYS A 74 16.24 4.54 11.37
CA LYS A 74 15.88 5.12 12.68
C LYS A 74 16.39 6.56 12.83
N ASN A 75 17.60 6.86 12.33
CA ASN A 75 18.15 8.22 12.31
C ASN A 75 17.36 9.16 11.39
N GLU A 76 16.72 8.64 10.34
CA GLU A 76 15.76 9.38 9.51
C GLU A 76 14.34 9.45 10.11
N GLY A 77 14.14 8.96 11.34
CA GLY A 77 12.84 8.95 12.02
C GLY A 77 11.90 7.83 11.55
N ILE A 78 12.39 6.87 10.76
CA ILE A 78 11.62 5.73 10.23
C ILE A 78 11.86 4.52 11.13
N VAL A 79 10.90 4.24 12.01
CA VAL A 79 10.96 3.07 12.90
C VAL A 79 10.24 1.89 12.26
N ILE A 80 11.00 0.92 11.78
CA ILE A 80 10.47 -0.34 11.24
C ILE A 80 11.18 -1.56 11.83
N SER A 81 10.47 -2.70 11.86
CA SER A 81 11.02 -3.94 12.40
C SER A 81 12.10 -4.53 11.50
N GLU A 82 13.07 -5.23 12.10
CA GLU A 82 14.12 -5.95 11.38
C GLU A 82 13.54 -6.90 10.32
N TYR A 83 12.47 -7.64 10.67
CA TYR A 83 11.79 -8.53 9.73
C TYR A 83 11.28 -7.77 8.49
N LYS A 84 10.67 -6.58 8.69
CA LYS A 84 10.15 -5.78 7.59
C LYS A 84 11.26 -5.22 6.71
N ILE A 85 12.37 -4.76 7.31
CA ILE A 85 13.57 -4.31 6.57
C ILE A 85 14.07 -5.45 5.69
N ARG A 86 14.32 -6.63 6.27
CA ARG A 86 14.82 -7.79 5.53
C ARG A 86 13.88 -8.21 4.40
N ARG A 87 12.57 -8.19 4.64
CA ARG A 87 11.57 -8.49 3.62
C ARG A 87 11.67 -7.50 2.44
N ILE A 88 11.62 -6.20 2.73
CA ILE A 88 11.72 -5.15 1.72
C ILE A 88 13.02 -5.30 0.93
N MET A 89 14.14 -5.51 1.62
CA MET A 89 15.44 -5.65 0.96
C MET A 89 15.53 -6.90 0.07
N ARG A 90 14.93 -8.03 0.46
CA ARG A 90 14.84 -9.23 -0.38
C ARG A 90 13.92 -9.04 -1.59
N GLU A 91 12.71 -8.54 -1.35
CA GLU A 91 11.69 -8.41 -2.41
C GLU A 91 12.10 -7.40 -3.50
N ASN A 92 12.96 -6.45 -3.17
CA ASN A 92 13.46 -5.42 -4.10
C ASN A 92 14.91 -5.66 -4.55
N MET A 93 15.45 -6.87 -4.36
CA MET A 93 16.81 -7.27 -4.77
C MET A 93 17.94 -6.38 -4.22
N ILE A 94 17.73 -5.79 -3.04
CA ILE A 94 18.67 -4.91 -2.33
C ILE A 94 19.73 -5.76 -1.59
N ILE A 95 19.43 -7.03 -1.25
CA ILE A 95 20.37 -7.99 -0.66
C ILE A 95 20.16 -9.39 -1.26
N SER A 96 21.25 -10.14 -1.46
CA SER A 96 21.26 -11.62 -1.57
C SER A 96 21.25 -12.25 -0.18
#